data_AF-A0AAE0D2S4-F1
#
_entry.id   AF-A0AAE0D2S4-F1
#
_cell.length_a   1.000
_cell.length_b   1.000
_cell.length_c   1.000
_cell.angle_alpha   90.00
_cell.angle_beta   90.00
_cell.angle_gamma   90.00
#
_symmetry.space_group_name_H-M   'P 1'
#
loop_
_entity.id
_entity.type
_entity.pdbx_description
1 polymer ?
#
loop_
_entity_poly.entity_id
_entity_poly.type
_entity_poly.pdbx_seq_one_letter_code
_entity_poly.pdbx_strand_id
1 'polypeptide(L)'
;MNLNNTSSGKQYNNVGIGSQYNAENITIQHAANDPGDKDRQFLVDLKLRKTRLDKKRIERTKGGLLKDSYLWILHNEDFQQW
;
A
#
# COMPACT_ATOMS: atom_id res chain seq x y z
N MET A 1 -10.16 -37.55 22.02
CA MET A 1 -9.98 -36.19 22.58
C MET A 1 -10.04 -35.20 21.42
N ASN A 2 -10.89 -34.17 21.51
CA ASN A 2 -11.10 -33.20 20.42
C ASN A 2 -10.00 -32.15 20.46
N LEU A 3 -9.09 -32.17 19.49
CA LEU A 3 -7.95 -31.25 19.42
C LEU A 3 -8.41 -29.96 18.72
N ASN A 4 -8.95 -29.03 19.49
CA ASN A 4 -9.35 -27.73 18.97
C ASN A 4 -8.14 -26.78 18.96
N ASN A 5 -8.04 -25.93 17.94
CA ASN A 5 -7.01 -24.89 17.88
C ASN A 5 -7.25 -23.86 19.01
N THR A 6 -6.20 -23.50 19.75
CA THR A 6 -6.24 -22.56 20.89
C THR A 6 -6.16 -21.08 20.48
N SER A 7 -6.11 -20.79 19.18
CA SER A 7 -6.00 -19.43 18.63
C SER A 7 -7.31 -18.63 18.71
N SER A 8 -7.19 -17.33 18.98
CA SER A 8 -8.31 -16.39 19.03
C SER A 8 -8.77 -16.01 17.62
N GLY A 9 -9.99 -16.38 17.26
CA GLY A 9 -10.61 -16.08 15.97
C GLY A 9 -11.90 -16.88 15.75
N LYS A 10 -12.71 -16.48 14.76
CA LYS A 10 -13.89 -17.28 14.37
C LYS A 10 -13.41 -18.60 13.77
N GLN A 11 -13.77 -19.72 14.40
CA GLN A 11 -13.44 -21.06 13.95
C GLN A 11 -14.64 -21.68 13.23
N TYR A 12 -14.42 -22.27 12.06
CA TYR A 12 -15.44 -22.99 11.30
C TYR A 12 -15.06 -24.47 11.27
N ASN A 13 -15.64 -25.25 12.16
CA ASN A 13 -15.44 -26.69 12.19
C ASN A 13 -16.39 -27.36 11.20
N ASN A 14 -15.91 -28.42 10.53
CA ASN A 14 -16.75 -29.18 9.62
C ASN A 14 -17.78 -30.01 10.42
N VAL A 15 -19.07 -29.78 10.17
CA VAL A 15 -20.21 -30.46 10.82
C VAL A 15 -20.90 -31.49 9.89
N GLY A 16 -20.31 -31.78 8.73
CA GLY A 16 -20.85 -32.75 7.77
C GLY A 16 -20.76 -34.21 8.25
N ILE A 17 -21.70 -35.05 7.78
CA ILE A 17 -21.90 -36.46 8.15
C ILE A 17 -20.88 -37.43 7.48
N GLY A 18 -19.91 -36.91 6.71
CA GLY A 18 -18.91 -37.72 6.00
C GLY A 18 -17.69 -38.12 6.84
N SER A 19 -16.86 -39.04 6.33
CA SER A 19 -15.58 -39.43 6.95
C SER A 19 -14.65 -38.22 7.11
N GLN A 20 -14.26 -37.94 8.35
CA GLN A 20 -13.39 -36.82 8.69
C GLN A 20 -11.96 -37.34 8.90
N TYR A 21 -11.00 -36.69 8.24
CA TYR A 21 -9.58 -36.99 8.39
C TYR A 21 -8.91 -35.90 9.24
N ASN A 22 -8.36 -36.29 10.39
CA ASN A 22 -7.63 -35.38 11.26
C ASN A 22 -6.17 -35.34 10.80
N ALA A 23 -5.70 -34.17 10.38
CA ALA A 23 -4.27 -33.95 10.14
C ALA A 23 -3.58 -33.59 11.47
N GLU A 24 -2.44 -34.21 11.77
CA GLU A 24 -1.69 -33.96 13.01
C GLU A 24 -1.08 -32.55 13.07
N ASN A 25 -0.67 -32.01 11.91
CA ASN A 25 -0.17 -30.64 11.79
C ASN A 25 -0.61 -30.03 10.45
N ILE A 26 -1.32 -28.91 10.49
CA ILE A 26 -1.69 -28.14 9.30
C ILE A 26 -0.85 -26.86 9.31
N THR A 27 0.13 -26.80 8.41
CA THR A 27 0.91 -25.57 8.20
C THR A 27 0.27 -24.75 7.08
N ILE A 28 -0.40 -23.65 7.44
CA ILE A 28 -0.89 -22.68 6.46
C ILE A 28 0.25 -21.70 6.18
N GLN A 29 0.95 -21.90 5.07
CA GLN A 29 1.92 -20.93 4.58
C GLN A 29 1.15 -19.75 3.98
N HIS A 30 1.26 -18.59 4.63
CA HIS A 30 0.90 -17.33 3.96
C HIS A 30 1.92 -17.16 2.83
N ALA A 31 1.48 -17.26 1.58
CA ALA A 31 2.32 -16.93 0.45
C ALA A 31 2.85 -15.51 0.68
N ALA A 32 4.17 -15.35 0.72
CA ALA A 32 4.86 -14.08 0.96
C ALA A 32 4.56 -12.99 -0.09
N ASN A 33 3.64 -13.25 -1.02
CA ASN A 33 3.04 -12.28 -1.93
C ASN A 33 1.89 -11.56 -1.23
N ASP A 34 2.16 -11.06 -0.03
CA ASP A 34 1.34 -10.07 0.65
C ASP A 34 1.21 -8.84 -0.29
N PRO A 35 0.02 -8.33 -0.60
CA PRO A 35 -0.17 -7.09 -1.38
C PRO A 35 0.71 -5.93 -0.86
N GLY A 36 1.11 -6.01 0.41
CA GLY A 36 2.08 -5.13 1.05
C GLY A 36 3.40 -4.95 0.29
N ASP A 37 3.90 -5.90 -0.50
CA ASP A 37 5.18 -5.71 -1.21
C ASP A 37 5.04 -4.82 -2.46
N LYS A 38 3.95 -4.93 -3.21
CA LYS A 38 3.67 -4.01 -4.33
C LYS A 38 3.36 -2.61 -3.81
N ASP A 39 2.61 -2.52 -2.71
CA ASP A 39 2.29 -1.24 -2.08
C ASP A 39 3.54 -0.59 -1.47
N ARG A 40 4.44 -1.38 -0.85
CA ARG A 40 5.74 -0.89 -0.38
C ARG A 40 6.62 -0.43 -1.54
N GLN A 41 6.68 -1.19 -2.64
CA GLN A 41 7.41 -0.80 -3.84
C GLN A 41 6.85 0.51 -4.41
N PHE A 42 5.53 0.63 -4.51
CA PHE A 42 4.84 1.85 -4.95
C PHE A 42 5.12 3.04 -4.01
N LEU A 43 5.09 2.84 -2.70
CA LEU A 43 5.44 3.86 -1.70
C LEU A 43 6.92 4.26 -1.79
N VAL A 44 7.81 3.31 -2.05
CA VAL A 44 9.23 3.57 -2.30
C VAL A 44 9.42 4.37 -3.58
N ASP A 45 8.76 4.00 -4.67
CA ASP A 45 8.84 4.70 -5.96
C ASP A 45 8.21 6.11 -5.89
N LEU A 46 7.10 6.24 -5.15
CA LEU A 46 6.46 7.52 -4.85
C LEU A 46 7.38 8.43 -4.02
N LYS A 47 8.09 7.88 -3.04
CA LYS A 47 9.06 8.60 -2.19
C LYS A 47 10.39 8.86 -2.89
N LEU A 48 10.75 8.02 -3.87
CA LEU A 48 11.96 8.13 -4.70
C LEU A 48 11.84 9.18 -5.80
N ARG A 49 10.61 9.57 -6.20
CA ARG A 49 10.33 10.92 -6.72
C ARG A 49 10.64 11.94 -5.62
N LYS A 50 11.92 12.10 -5.36
CA LYS A 50 12.51 13.04 -4.43
C LYS A 50 12.14 14.40 -4.98
N THR A 51 11.05 14.97 -4.48
CA THR A 51 10.60 16.33 -4.78
C THR A 51 11.74 17.33 -4.73
N ARG A 52 12.75 17.09 -3.86
CA ARG A 52 14.01 17.86 -3.79
C ARG A 52 14.97 17.64 -4.97
N LEU A 53 15.14 16.42 -5.47
CA LEU A 53 15.97 16.16 -6.66
C LEU A 53 15.28 16.66 -7.92
N ASP A 54 13.97 16.44 -8.05
CA ASP A 54 13.18 16.96 -9.16
C ASP A 54 13.19 18.49 -9.16
N LYS A 55 13.01 19.13 -7.99
CA LYS A 55 13.21 20.57 -7.82
C LYS A 55 14.60 21.01 -8.28
N LYS A 56 15.67 20.38 -7.76
CA LYS A 56 17.05 20.73 -8.15
C LYS A 56 17.31 20.53 -9.65
N ARG A 57 16.75 19.48 -10.26
CA ARG A 57 16.89 19.21 -11.70
C ARG A 57 16.16 20.27 -12.52
N ILE A 58 14.94 20.64 -12.13
CA ILE A 58 14.16 21.70 -12.77
C ILE A 58 14.90 23.03 -12.64
N GLU A 59 15.35 23.39 -11.43
CA GLU A 59 16.13 24.61 -11.19
C GLU A 59 17.41 24.65 -12.03
N ARG A 60 18.12 23.52 -12.15
CA ARG A 60 19.35 23.42 -12.95
C ARG A 60 19.10 23.53 -14.45
N THR A 61 17.98 23.01 -14.96
CA THR A 61 17.73 22.91 -16.41
C THR A 61 16.86 24.04 -16.96
N LYS A 62 16.02 24.65 -16.12
CA LYS A 62 15.03 25.67 -16.48
C LYS A 62 15.22 26.98 -15.71
N GLY A 63 16.12 27.03 -14.73
CA GLY A 63 16.26 28.16 -13.81
C GLY A 63 15.31 28.04 -12.62
N GLY A 64 15.49 28.93 -11.64
CA GLY A 64 14.59 29.04 -10.50
C GLY A 64 13.16 29.37 -10.91
N LEU A 65 12.20 29.13 -10.02
CA LEU A 65 10.83 29.60 -10.24
C LEU A 65 10.87 31.12 -10.43
N LEU A 66 10.26 31.60 -11.52
CA LEU A 66 10.07 33.04 -11.73
C LEU A 66 9.34 33.59 -10.50
N LYS A 67 9.89 34.66 -9.92
CA LYS A 67 9.25 35.34 -8.80
C LYS A 67 7.81 35.65 -9.21
N ASP A 68 6.87 35.39 -8.31
CA ASP A 68 5.44 35.66 -8.49
C ASP A 68 4.74 34.81 -9.57
N SER A 69 5.39 33.82 -10.19
CA SER A 69 4.71 32.93 -11.16
C SER A 69 3.61 32.07 -10.52
N TYR A 70 3.68 31.86 -9.21
CA TYR A 70 2.62 31.20 -8.43
C TYR A 70 1.36 32.08 -8.27
N LEU A 71 1.45 33.39 -8.53
CA LEU A 71 0.26 34.25 -8.48
C LEU A 71 -0.72 33.91 -9.59
N TRP A 72 -0.27 33.40 -10.75
CA TRP A 72 -1.16 33.05 -11.84
C TRP A 72 -2.20 31.99 -11.44
N ILE A 73 -1.79 30.97 -10.67
CA ILE A 73 -2.74 29.94 -10.22
C ILE A 73 -3.73 30.46 -9.17
N LEU A 74 -3.34 31.46 -8.37
CA LEU A 74 -4.22 32.09 -7.38
C LEU A 74 -5.32 32.95 -8.02
N HIS A 75 -5.10 33.44 -9.24
CA HIS A 75 -6.09 34.20 -10.02
C HIS A 75 -6.76 33.36 -11.11
N ASN A 76 -6.50 32.05 -11.16
CA ASN A 76 -7.12 31.15 -12.12
C ASN A 76 -8.53 30.78 -11.64
N GLU A 77 -9.56 31.12 -12.43
CA GLU A 77 -10.96 30.90 -12.07
C GLU A 77 -11.30 29.42 -11.85
N ASP A 78 -10.73 28.51 -12.65
CA ASP A 78 -10.93 27.07 -12.49
C ASP A 78 -10.37 26.56 -11.15
N PHE A 79 -9.24 27.15 -10.70
CA PHE A 79 -8.63 26.80 -9.42
C PHE A 79 -9.40 27.36 -8.22
N GLN A 80 -10.08 28.50 -8.36
CA GLN A 80 -10.88 29.09 -7.27
C GLN A 80 -12.22 28.38 -7.05
N GLN A 81 -12.70 27.61 -8.02
CA GLN A 81 -13.99 26.90 -7.96
C GLN A 81 -13.91 25.48 -7.36
N TRP A 82 -12.70 24.99 -7.06
CA TRP A 82 -12.46 23.62 -6.59
C TRP A 82 -12.36 23.53 -5.05
#